data_AF-Q3T4A7-F1
#
_entry.id   AF-Q3T4A7-F1
#
_cell.length_a   1.000
_cell.length_b   1.000
_cell.length_c   1.000
_cell.angle_alpha   90.00
_cell.angle_beta   90.00
_cell.angle_gamma   90.00
#
_symmetry.space_group_name_H-M   'P 1'
#
loop_
_entity.id
_entity.type
_entity.pdbx_description
1 polymer ?
#
loop_
_entity_poly.entity_id
_entity_poly.type
_entity_poly.pdbx_seq_one_letter_code
_entity_poly.pdbx_strand_id
1 'polypeptide(L)'
;TFSCVLKIFKSYKIELYAGNLYFNYLSPLGLFIKPFGKILNKEQFAGNQLINVEDIKNISDHMNKHSYPESDNDFGYYLAGLIEGDGYFGKLALEIIFNEKDISLAYFIKKKIGYGNIYKIKNKKAYKYYLSHKEGLKKVLDLTNGKFITNNKIDQLIKYSYNTKFSLNIKPPASFSLLKNYWLAGFSDADSSFCITIAKSSTHKLKYSVRLEFKIKQKDPTILKKIFKEFGGNLNIFNTENIYCYNSTNFKVAKNIINYFDNYHLNSSKYREYFRWRKAYRIIQRKEHLTLTGLIKILKLKKNLRS
;
A
#
# COMPACT_ATOMS: atom_id res chain seq x y z
N THR A 1 23.64 -28.67 -47.79
CA THR A 1 22.67 -29.76 -48.00
C THR A 1 21.67 -29.82 -46.88
N PHE A 2 20.49 -29.24 -47.17
CA PHE A 2 19.16 -29.67 -46.75
C PHE A 2 18.82 -29.69 -45.25
N SER A 3 18.05 -28.72 -44.73
CA SER A 3 16.64 -28.39 -45.00
C SER A 3 15.66 -29.20 -44.14
N CYS A 4 14.77 -28.43 -43.50
CA CYS A 4 13.40 -28.77 -43.14
C CYS A 4 13.15 -29.92 -42.16
N VAL A 5 12.75 -29.55 -40.93
CA VAL A 5 11.31 -29.64 -40.59
C VAL A 5 10.89 -28.35 -39.87
N LEU A 6 10.32 -27.44 -40.66
CA LEU A 6 9.45 -26.35 -40.20
C LEU A 6 8.05 -26.95 -40.06
N LYS A 7 7.33 -26.75 -38.94
CA LYS A 7 6.03 -26.06 -38.91
C LYS A 7 5.18 -26.24 -37.64
N ILE A 8 4.84 -25.07 -37.08
CA ILE A 8 3.52 -24.66 -36.52
C ILE A 8 3.23 -25.08 -35.06
N PHE A 9 3.21 -24.10 -34.13
CA PHE A 9 1.95 -23.51 -33.63
C PHE A 9 2.18 -22.25 -32.76
N LYS A 10 1.58 -21.15 -33.24
CA LYS A 10 0.91 -20.05 -32.53
C LYS A 10 1.55 -19.38 -31.31
N SER A 11 1.88 -18.11 -31.54
CA SER A 11 1.72 -16.96 -30.64
C SER A 11 0.85 -17.20 -29.39
N TYR A 12 1.47 -17.12 -28.22
CA TYR A 12 0.80 -16.78 -26.97
C TYR A 12 1.47 -15.53 -26.39
N LYS A 13 0.84 -14.37 -26.64
CA LYS A 13 1.08 -13.15 -25.88
C LYS A 13 0.42 -13.34 -24.52
N ILE A 14 1.21 -13.69 -23.50
CA ILE A 14 0.78 -13.72 -22.10
C ILE A 14 1.47 -12.55 -21.41
N GLU A 15 0.82 -11.40 -21.40
CA GLU A 15 1.11 -10.34 -20.45
C GLU A 15 0.40 -10.68 -19.14
N LEU A 16 1.17 -11.07 -18.13
CA LEU A 16 0.71 -11.10 -16.75
C LEU A 16 1.81 -10.57 -15.81
N TYR A 17 1.32 -9.88 -14.78
CA TYR A 17 1.95 -9.50 -13.50
C TYR A 17 2.64 -8.13 -13.41
N ALA A 18 1.87 -7.12 -13.00
CA ALA A 18 2.34 -6.14 -12.03
C ALA A 18 1.95 -6.65 -10.64
N GLY A 19 2.89 -7.35 -10.02
CA GLY A 19 2.80 -7.87 -8.66
C GLY A 19 4.24 -8.11 -8.24
N ASN A 20 4.96 -7.04 -7.91
CA ASN A 20 6.40 -7.07 -7.67
C ASN A 20 6.73 -7.77 -6.34
N LEU A 21 6.75 -9.10 -6.38
CA LEU A 21 7.67 -9.93 -5.60
C LEU A 21 8.92 -10.13 -6.47
N TYR A 22 9.98 -9.34 -6.25
CA TYR A 22 11.29 -9.68 -6.80
C TYR A 22 12.16 -10.30 -5.71
N PHE A 23 12.48 -11.57 -5.96
CA PHE A 23 13.51 -12.34 -5.31
C PHE A 23 14.88 -11.67 -5.48
N ASN A 24 15.70 -11.72 -4.43
CA ASN A 24 17.12 -11.41 -4.52
C ASN A 24 17.79 -12.44 -5.46
N TYR A 25 18.36 -11.99 -6.58
CA TYR A 25 19.31 -12.80 -7.33
C TYR A 25 20.67 -12.70 -6.65
N LEU A 26 21.14 -13.82 -6.11
CA LEU A 26 22.56 -14.06 -5.81
C LEU A 26 23.24 -14.41 -7.15
N SER A 27 24.17 -13.57 -7.61
CA SER A 27 25.16 -13.99 -8.62
C SER A 27 26.24 -14.84 -7.95
N PRO A 28 26.81 -15.86 -8.62
CA PRO A 28 27.92 -16.66 -8.09
C PRO A 28 29.24 -15.90 -7.91
N LEU A 29 29.30 -14.61 -8.25
CA LEU A 29 30.39 -13.70 -7.85
C LEU A 29 29.79 -12.51 -7.11
N GLY A 30 30.20 -12.34 -5.85
CA GLY A 30 29.68 -11.36 -4.90
C GLY A 30 29.98 -9.90 -5.23
N LEU A 31 29.31 -9.34 -6.23
CA LEU A 31 29.28 -7.91 -6.53
C LEU A 31 27.90 -7.34 -6.19
N PHE A 32 27.84 -6.56 -5.11
CA PHE A 32 26.65 -5.78 -4.72
C PHE A 32 26.43 -4.64 -5.71
N ILE A 33 25.54 -4.82 -6.69
CA ILE A 33 25.02 -3.71 -7.49
C ILE A 33 23.88 -3.06 -6.70
N LYS A 34 24.13 -1.88 -6.11
CA LYS A 34 23.07 -1.04 -5.54
C LYS A 34 22.28 -0.40 -6.71
N PRO A 35 20.95 -0.52 -6.78
CA PRO A 35 20.17 0.30 -7.69
C PRO A 35 20.27 1.76 -7.23
N PHE A 36 20.87 2.62 -8.07
CA PHE A 36 20.94 4.05 -7.88
C PHE A 36 19.56 4.67 -8.13
N GLY A 37 18.80 4.97 -7.08
CA GLY A 37 17.63 5.84 -7.17
C GLY A 37 18.05 7.31 -7.04
N LYS A 38 17.46 8.21 -7.84
CA LYS A 38 17.59 9.66 -7.65
C LYS A 38 16.46 10.16 -6.77
N ILE A 39 16.78 10.99 -5.78
CA ILE A 39 15.80 11.69 -4.94
C ILE A 39 15.23 12.84 -5.79
N LEU A 40 13.92 12.86 -5.98
CA LEU A 40 13.26 13.90 -6.81
C LEU A 40 13.23 15.25 -6.13
N ASN A 41 12.96 15.26 -4.83
CA ASN A 41 12.90 16.47 -4.03
C ASN A 41 13.65 16.21 -2.74
N LYS A 42 14.77 16.92 -2.57
CA LYS A 42 15.41 17.10 -1.28
C LYS A 42 14.90 18.43 -0.73
N GLU A 43 13.62 18.54 -0.46
CA GLU A 43 13.16 19.56 0.49
C GLU A 43 13.63 19.12 1.87
N GLN A 44 14.92 19.29 2.12
CA GLN A 44 15.38 19.57 3.46
C GLN A 44 14.70 20.90 3.79
N PHE A 45 13.71 20.86 4.67
CA PHE A 45 13.51 21.99 5.56
C PHE A 45 14.83 22.18 6.30
N ALA A 46 15.73 22.96 5.69
CA ALA A 46 16.91 23.52 6.32
C ALA A 46 16.41 24.65 7.23
N GLY A 47 15.70 24.25 8.27
CA GLY A 47 15.40 25.07 9.42
C GLY A 47 15.91 24.29 10.61
N ASN A 48 17.14 24.60 11.04
CA ASN A 48 17.47 24.50 12.46
C ASN A 48 16.64 25.56 13.19
N GLN A 49 15.32 25.38 13.25
CA GLN A 49 14.59 25.86 14.40
C GLN A 49 14.81 24.80 15.46
N LEU A 50 15.45 25.20 16.55
CA LEU A 50 15.36 24.53 17.84
C LEU A 50 13.87 24.54 18.25
N ILE A 51 13.08 23.68 17.63
CA ILE A 51 11.74 23.37 18.08
C ILE A 51 11.96 22.41 19.24
N ASN A 52 11.62 22.88 20.45
CA ASN A 52 11.66 22.09 21.67
C ASN A 52 11.18 20.66 21.39
N VAL A 53 12.03 19.68 21.73
CA VAL A 53 11.72 18.24 21.64
C VAL A 53 10.59 17.86 22.63
N GLU A 54 10.22 18.79 23.51
CA GLU A 54 9.01 18.87 24.35
C GLU A 54 7.88 19.46 23.49
N ASP A 55 7.15 18.70 22.67
CA ASP A 55 5.84 18.14 23.06
C ASP A 55 5.34 17.14 22.00
N ILE A 56 6.19 16.22 21.55
CA ILE A 56 5.71 15.10 20.73
C ILE A 56 4.98 14.12 21.67
N LYS A 57 3.68 14.34 21.91
CA LYS A 57 2.85 13.45 22.75
C LYS A 57 3.07 11.98 22.38
N ASN A 58 3.65 11.21 23.29
CA ASN A 58 3.97 9.81 23.06
C ASN A 58 2.74 9.02 22.61
N ILE A 59 2.92 8.06 21.70
CA ILE A 59 1.81 7.17 21.33
C ILE A 59 1.51 6.23 22.50
N SER A 60 0.23 5.92 22.69
CA SER A 60 -0.24 5.04 23.77
C SER A 60 0.25 3.60 23.60
N ASP A 61 0.42 2.95 24.75
CA ASP A 61 0.69 1.52 24.84
C ASP A 61 -0.46 0.68 24.32
N HIS A 62 -1.67 1.13 24.61
CA HIS A 62 -2.92 0.52 24.21
C HIS A 62 -3.34 1.11 22.86
N MET A 63 -3.64 0.21 21.93
CA MET A 63 -4.30 0.57 20.68
C MET A 63 -5.79 0.32 20.87
N ASN A 64 -6.63 1.12 20.23
CA ASN A 64 -8.06 0.86 20.18
C ASN A 64 -8.32 -0.52 19.59
N LYS A 65 -9.46 -1.11 19.96
CA LYS A 65 -9.92 -2.36 19.36
C LYS A 65 -10.03 -2.16 17.85
N HIS A 66 -9.58 -3.15 17.06
CA HIS A 66 -9.75 -3.13 15.61
C HIS A 66 -11.23 -2.92 15.27
N SER A 67 -11.47 -2.06 14.28
CA SER A 67 -12.80 -1.71 13.79
C SER A 67 -12.75 -1.65 12.26
N TYR A 68 -13.79 -2.19 11.64
CA TYR A 68 -14.04 -2.00 10.22
C TYR A 68 -14.73 -0.65 9.98
N PRO A 69 -14.67 -0.10 8.75
CA PRO A 69 -15.51 1.03 8.37
C PRO A 69 -17.00 0.74 8.64
N GLU A 70 -17.60 1.50 9.56
CA GLU A 70 -18.97 1.26 10.03
C GLU A 70 -19.97 1.86 9.06
N SER A 71 -19.83 3.16 8.75
CA SER A 71 -20.71 3.91 7.87
C SER A 71 -20.45 3.61 6.38
N ASP A 72 -21.46 3.82 5.54
CA ASP A 72 -21.32 3.71 4.08
C ASP A 72 -20.33 4.75 3.53
N ASN A 73 -20.24 5.93 4.14
CA ASN A 73 -19.28 6.94 3.73
C ASN A 73 -17.83 6.49 3.98
N ASP A 74 -17.55 5.98 5.18
CA ASP A 74 -16.23 5.46 5.56
C ASP A 74 -15.86 4.25 4.71
N PHE A 75 -16.81 3.34 4.53
CA PHE A 75 -16.63 2.17 3.67
C PHE A 75 -16.40 2.58 2.21
N GLY A 76 -17.08 3.62 1.73
CA GLY A 76 -16.88 4.17 0.39
C GLY A 76 -15.47 4.73 0.18
N TYR A 77 -14.91 5.44 1.17
CA TYR A 77 -13.51 5.88 1.11
C TYR A 77 -12.55 4.71 1.10
N TYR A 78 -12.72 3.77 2.04
CA TYR A 78 -11.91 2.55 2.10
C TYR A 78 -11.94 1.79 0.77
N LEU A 79 -13.14 1.54 0.24
CA LEU A 79 -13.35 0.79 -0.99
C LEU A 79 -12.75 1.50 -2.21
N ALA A 80 -12.89 2.83 -2.31
CA ALA A 80 -12.30 3.60 -3.39
C ALA A 80 -10.76 3.50 -3.41
N GLY A 81 -10.11 3.61 -2.24
CA GLY A 81 -8.67 3.43 -2.12
C GLY A 81 -8.23 2.01 -2.49
N LEU A 82 -8.95 0.99 -2.02
CA LEU A 82 -8.66 -0.41 -2.35
C LEU A 82 -8.80 -0.68 -3.86
N ILE A 83 -9.85 -0.14 -4.49
CA ILE A 83 -10.07 -0.25 -5.94
C ILE A 83 -8.97 0.49 -6.72
N GLU A 84 -8.52 1.66 -6.25
CA GLU A 84 -7.44 2.39 -6.91
C GLU A 84 -6.12 1.61 -6.95
N GLY A 85 -5.81 0.85 -5.90
CA GLY A 85 -4.68 -0.08 -5.88
C GLY A 85 -4.91 -1.30 -6.78
N ASP A 86 -5.84 -2.19 -6.41
CA ASP A 86 -5.95 -3.54 -6.98
C ASP A 86 -7.21 -3.79 -7.84
N GLY A 87 -8.08 -2.79 -7.98
CA GLY A 87 -9.35 -2.92 -8.69
C GLY A 87 -9.27 -2.68 -10.20
N TYR A 88 -10.18 -3.28 -10.96
CA TYR A 88 -10.33 -3.07 -12.39
C TYR A 88 -11.80 -3.04 -12.80
N PHE A 89 -12.26 -1.93 -13.37
CA PHE A 89 -13.58 -1.84 -14.00
C PHE A 89 -13.45 -2.29 -15.45
N GLY A 90 -13.96 -3.49 -15.74
CA GLY A 90 -14.14 -4.00 -17.09
C GLY A 90 -15.50 -3.61 -17.68
N LYS A 91 -15.78 -4.08 -18.90
CA LYS A 91 -17.01 -3.75 -19.65
C LYS A 91 -18.31 -4.03 -18.87
N LEU A 92 -18.34 -5.10 -18.08
CA LEU A 92 -19.54 -5.62 -17.41
C LEU A 92 -19.31 -5.97 -15.93
N ALA A 93 -18.11 -5.76 -15.39
CA ALA A 93 -17.79 -6.18 -14.03
C ALA A 93 -16.69 -5.34 -13.41
N LEU A 94 -16.70 -5.30 -12.07
CA LEU A 94 -15.56 -4.91 -11.27
C LEU A 94 -14.83 -6.18 -10.81
N GLU A 95 -13.50 -6.18 -10.98
CA GLU A 95 -12.62 -7.22 -10.45
C GLU A 95 -11.67 -6.63 -9.40
N ILE A 96 -11.43 -7.34 -8.31
CA ILE A 96 -10.36 -7.01 -7.34
C ILE A 96 -9.61 -8.30 -7.01
N ILE A 97 -8.28 -8.27 -7.11
CA ILE A 97 -7.42 -9.42 -6.82
C ILE A 97 -6.89 -9.28 -5.40
N PHE A 98 -7.01 -10.34 -4.61
CA PHE A 98 -6.50 -10.43 -3.25
C PHE A 98 -5.48 -11.55 -3.14
N ASN A 99 -4.47 -11.37 -2.29
CA ASN A 99 -3.62 -12.49 -1.88
C ASN A 99 -4.44 -13.50 -1.06
N GLU A 100 -4.06 -14.77 -1.07
CA GLU A 100 -4.71 -15.83 -0.25
C GLU A 100 -4.75 -15.47 1.24
N LYS A 101 -3.71 -14.80 1.77
CA LYS A 101 -3.68 -14.34 3.17
C LYS A 101 -4.73 -13.27 3.50
N ASP A 102 -5.30 -12.64 2.48
CA ASP A 102 -6.25 -11.52 2.57
C ASP A 102 -7.65 -11.92 2.11
N ILE A 103 -7.95 -13.22 1.99
CA ILE A 103 -9.26 -13.72 1.55
C ILE A 103 -10.41 -13.24 2.45
N SER A 104 -10.17 -13.07 3.75
CA SER A 104 -11.17 -12.53 4.69
C SER A 104 -11.60 -11.11 4.32
N LEU A 105 -10.69 -10.31 3.76
CA LEU A 105 -11.02 -8.97 3.26
C LEU A 105 -11.95 -9.07 2.05
N ALA A 106 -11.71 -9.99 1.12
CA ALA A 106 -12.59 -10.23 -0.02
C ALA A 106 -14.03 -10.59 0.44
N TYR A 107 -14.16 -11.48 1.43
CA TYR A 107 -15.47 -11.84 2.00
C TYR A 107 -16.13 -10.68 2.74
N PHE A 108 -15.36 -9.84 3.45
CA PHE A 108 -15.87 -8.62 4.05
C PHE A 108 -16.45 -7.66 3.00
N ILE A 109 -15.72 -7.41 1.89
CA ILE A 109 -16.22 -6.58 0.79
C ILE A 109 -17.50 -7.17 0.21
N LYS A 110 -17.51 -8.48 -0.11
CA LYS A 110 -18.71 -9.17 -0.61
C LYS A 110 -19.90 -9.00 0.34
N LYS A 111 -19.69 -9.14 1.66
CA LYS A 111 -20.75 -8.97 2.67
C LYS A 111 -21.27 -7.53 2.72
N LYS A 112 -20.40 -6.52 2.71
CA LYS A 112 -20.80 -5.10 2.74
C LYS A 112 -21.53 -4.68 1.47
N ILE A 113 -21.11 -5.17 0.30
CA ILE A 113 -21.80 -4.91 -0.97
C ILE A 113 -23.11 -5.70 -1.06
N GLY A 114 -23.13 -6.95 -0.59
CA GLY A 114 -24.27 -7.87 -0.69
C GLY A 114 -24.29 -8.70 -1.98
N TYR A 115 -23.33 -8.47 -2.89
CA TYR A 115 -23.25 -9.11 -4.20
C TYR A 115 -21.81 -9.52 -4.54
N GLY A 116 -21.65 -10.27 -5.63
CA GLY A 116 -20.35 -10.67 -6.18
C GLY A 116 -19.92 -12.07 -5.76
N ASN A 117 -18.92 -12.60 -6.47
CA ASN A 117 -18.39 -13.94 -6.29
C ASN A 117 -16.90 -13.90 -6.00
N ILE A 118 -16.40 -14.88 -5.25
CA ILE A 118 -14.98 -15.01 -4.91
C ILE A 118 -14.47 -16.32 -5.50
N TYR A 119 -13.45 -16.23 -6.34
CA TYR A 119 -12.88 -17.37 -7.06
C TYR A 119 -11.39 -17.52 -6.73
N LYS A 120 -10.94 -18.75 -6.47
CA LYS A 120 -9.50 -19.03 -6.38
C LYS A 120 -8.87 -18.94 -7.78
N ILE A 121 -7.77 -18.20 -7.93
CA ILE A 121 -7.06 -18.12 -9.20
C ILE A 121 -6.18 -19.37 -9.35
N LYS A 122 -6.36 -20.12 -10.44
CA LYS A 122 -5.61 -21.36 -10.71
C LYS A 122 -4.10 -21.11 -10.65
N ASN A 123 -3.39 -22.01 -9.95
CA ASN A 123 -1.93 -21.99 -9.78
C ASN A 123 -1.37 -20.70 -9.14
N LYS A 124 -2.19 -19.93 -8.41
CA LYS A 124 -1.74 -18.74 -7.66
C LYS A 124 -2.27 -18.79 -6.23
N LYS A 125 -1.50 -18.21 -5.30
CA LYS A 125 -1.96 -17.91 -3.93
C LYS A 125 -2.76 -16.61 -3.92
N ALA A 126 -3.82 -16.56 -4.72
CA ALA A 126 -4.63 -15.38 -4.92
C ALA A 126 -6.09 -15.73 -5.22
N TYR A 127 -6.99 -14.84 -4.81
CA TYR A 127 -8.42 -14.93 -5.04
C TYR A 127 -8.89 -13.69 -5.79
N LYS A 128 -9.88 -13.86 -6.65
CA LYS A 128 -10.54 -12.78 -7.37
C LYS A 128 -11.93 -12.56 -6.79
N TYR A 129 -12.19 -11.35 -6.31
CA TYR A 129 -13.56 -10.86 -6.16
C TYR A 129 -14.05 -10.35 -7.51
N TYR A 130 -15.17 -10.87 -7.98
CA TYR A 130 -15.77 -10.57 -9.28
C TYR A 130 -17.22 -10.13 -9.08
N LEU A 131 -17.52 -8.90 -9.47
CA LEU A 131 -18.83 -8.29 -9.31
C LEU A 131 -19.40 -7.88 -10.67
N SER A 132 -20.32 -8.68 -11.20
CA SER A 132 -21.08 -8.38 -12.43
C SER A 132 -22.56 -8.07 -12.17
N HIS A 133 -23.05 -8.26 -10.94
CA HIS A 133 -24.44 -8.00 -10.60
C HIS A 133 -24.77 -6.51 -10.71
N LYS A 134 -25.83 -6.15 -11.44
CA LYS A 134 -26.19 -4.74 -11.74
C LYS A 134 -26.36 -3.89 -10.49
N GLU A 135 -27.18 -4.33 -9.53
CA GLU A 135 -27.39 -3.58 -8.28
C GLU A 135 -26.13 -3.48 -7.41
N GLY A 136 -25.26 -4.50 -7.48
CA GLY A 136 -24.01 -4.48 -6.74
C GLY A 136 -23.02 -3.49 -7.35
N LEU A 137 -22.92 -3.46 -8.68
CA LEU A 137 -22.15 -2.44 -9.39
C LEU A 137 -22.68 -1.05 -9.09
N LYS A 138 -23.99 -0.83 -9.17
CA LYS A 138 -24.62 0.44 -8.82
C LYS A 138 -24.22 0.88 -7.40
N LYS A 139 -24.35 -0.01 -6.42
CA LYS A 139 -23.95 0.27 -5.04
C LYS A 139 -22.47 0.64 -4.91
N VAL A 140 -21.57 -0.08 -5.59
CA VAL A 140 -20.14 0.30 -5.58
C VAL A 140 -19.94 1.69 -6.18
N LEU A 141 -20.57 2.00 -7.32
CA LEU A 141 -20.46 3.30 -7.96
C LEU A 141 -20.99 4.41 -7.05
N ASP A 142 -22.14 4.23 -6.43
CA ASP A 142 -22.73 5.19 -5.48
C ASP A 142 -21.79 5.44 -4.29
N LEU A 143 -21.14 4.39 -3.77
CA LEU A 143 -20.18 4.48 -2.67
C LEU A 143 -18.87 5.18 -3.07
N THR A 144 -18.36 4.96 -4.28
CA THR A 144 -17.00 5.40 -4.67
C THR A 144 -16.96 6.63 -5.57
N ASN A 145 -18.07 7.03 -6.19
CA ASN A 145 -18.08 8.17 -7.12
C ASN A 145 -17.69 9.48 -6.40
N GLY A 146 -16.70 10.19 -6.94
CA GLY A 146 -16.08 11.36 -6.30
C GLY A 146 -15.08 11.03 -5.19
N LYS A 147 -14.67 9.77 -5.05
CA LYS A 147 -13.63 9.33 -4.11
C LYS A 147 -12.36 8.78 -4.78
N PHE A 148 -12.29 8.79 -6.11
CA PHE A 148 -11.08 8.41 -6.85
C PHE A 148 -10.12 9.59 -6.99
N ILE A 149 -8.84 9.40 -6.70
CA ILE A 149 -7.80 10.45 -6.72
C ILE A 149 -7.12 10.55 -8.09
N THR A 150 -7.05 9.44 -8.83
CA THR A 150 -6.42 9.38 -10.16
C THR A 150 -7.45 9.21 -11.27
N ASN A 151 -7.08 9.60 -12.49
CA ASN A 151 -7.93 9.40 -13.67
C ASN A 151 -8.10 7.92 -14.04
N ASN A 152 -7.18 7.03 -13.64
CA ASN A 152 -7.17 5.64 -14.10
C ASN A 152 -8.54 4.93 -13.96
N LYS A 153 -9.21 5.03 -12.81
CA LYS A 153 -10.52 4.38 -12.61
C LYS A 153 -11.65 5.15 -13.28
N ILE A 154 -11.57 6.49 -13.30
CA ILE A 154 -12.52 7.36 -13.98
C ILE A 154 -12.53 7.06 -15.49
N ASP A 155 -11.35 6.96 -16.10
CA ASP A 155 -11.16 6.63 -17.51
C ASP A 155 -11.72 5.25 -17.84
N GLN A 156 -11.56 4.26 -16.95
CA GLN A 156 -12.17 2.93 -17.12
C GLN A 156 -13.70 3.01 -17.11
N LEU A 157 -14.28 3.79 -16.20
CA LEU A 157 -15.74 3.98 -16.13
C LEU A 157 -16.28 4.65 -17.40
N ILE A 158 -15.60 5.69 -17.89
CA ILE A 158 -15.96 6.39 -19.15
C ILE A 158 -15.81 5.43 -20.34
N LYS A 159 -14.66 4.76 -20.47
CA LYS A 159 -14.34 3.82 -21.55
C LYS A 159 -15.40 2.74 -21.72
N TYR A 160 -15.97 2.27 -20.61
CA TYR A 160 -16.98 1.21 -20.62
C TYR A 160 -18.42 1.73 -20.43
N SER A 161 -18.63 3.04 -20.58
CA SER A 161 -19.94 3.70 -20.57
C SER A 161 -20.75 3.43 -19.31
N TYR A 162 -20.10 3.43 -18.14
CA TYR A 162 -20.79 3.29 -16.86
C TYR A 162 -21.73 4.47 -16.58
N ASN A 163 -21.41 5.66 -17.09
CA ASN A 163 -22.27 6.83 -17.02
C ASN A 163 -23.66 6.58 -17.62
N THR A 164 -23.72 5.97 -18.81
CA THR A 164 -25.00 5.70 -19.48
C THR A 164 -25.71 4.48 -18.89
N LYS A 165 -24.98 3.40 -18.60
CA LYS A 165 -25.53 2.14 -18.06
C LYS A 165 -26.18 2.30 -16.68
N PHE A 166 -25.70 3.24 -15.88
CA PHE A 166 -26.12 3.44 -14.49
C PHE A 166 -26.69 4.84 -14.23
N SER A 167 -26.92 5.65 -15.28
CA SER A 167 -27.35 7.05 -15.15
C SER A 167 -26.46 7.84 -14.16
N LEU A 168 -25.15 7.58 -14.22
CA LEU A 168 -24.17 8.07 -13.27
C LEU A 168 -23.47 9.31 -13.81
N ASN A 169 -23.54 10.42 -13.07
CA ASN A 169 -22.67 11.57 -13.31
C ASN A 169 -21.28 11.29 -12.71
N ILE A 170 -20.33 10.86 -13.55
CA ILE A 170 -18.96 10.51 -13.12
C ILE A 170 -18.24 11.78 -12.67
N LYS A 171 -17.82 11.81 -11.40
CA LYS A 171 -17.11 12.95 -10.82
C LYS A 171 -15.62 12.95 -11.23
N PRO A 172 -14.99 14.14 -11.35
CA PRO A 172 -13.56 14.25 -11.62
C PRO A 172 -12.71 13.72 -10.45
N PRO A 173 -11.38 13.62 -10.63
CA PRO A 173 -10.46 13.28 -9.56
C PRO A 173 -10.69 14.10 -8.29
N ALA A 174 -10.71 13.41 -7.16
CA ALA A 174 -11.05 13.96 -5.87
C ALA A 174 -9.85 14.69 -5.22
N SER A 175 -10.15 15.76 -4.47
CA SER A 175 -9.15 16.62 -3.84
C SER A 175 -9.23 16.66 -2.30
N PHE A 176 -9.93 15.71 -1.66
CA PHE A 176 -10.06 15.62 -0.20
C PHE A 176 -8.73 15.34 0.52
N SER A 177 -8.62 15.63 1.82
CA SER A 177 -7.45 15.23 2.63
C SER A 177 -7.49 13.75 2.99
N LEU A 178 -6.37 13.04 2.79
CA LEU A 178 -6.18 11.65 3.18
C LEU A 178 -6.25 11.44 4.70
N LEU A 179 -5.88 12.45 5.50
CA LEU A 179 -5.83 12.37 6.96
C LEU A 179 -7.20 12.23 7.65
N LYS A 180 -8.30 12.44 6.91
CA LYS A 180 -9.66 12.58 7.46
C LYS A 180 -10.64 11.49 6.99
N ASN A 181 -10.14 10.39 6.43
CA ASN A 181 -10.97 9.28 5.96
C ASN A 181 -10.17 7.98 5.75
N TYR A 182 -10.86 6.91 5.42
CA TYR A 182 -10.30 5.56 5.22
C TYR A 182 -9.62 5.33 3.86
N TRP A 183 -9.52 6.31 2.97
CA TRP A 183 -9.02 6.07 1.61
C TRP A 183 -7.61 5.52 1.60
N LEU A 184 -6.70 6.11 2.39
CA LEU A 184 -5.33 5.63 2.46
C LEU A 184 -5.24 4.25 3.11
N ALA A 185 -6.12 3.89 4.05
CA ALA A 185 -6.19 2.54 4.60
C ALA A 185 -6.54 1.50 3.52
N GLY A 186 -7.56 1.76 2.70
CA GLY A 186 -7.90 0.88 1.58
C GLY A 186 -6.79 0.75 0.55
N PHE A 187 -6.21 1.89 0.14
CA PHE A 187 -5.10 1.90 -0.80
C PHE A 187 -3.85 1.19 -0.24
N SER A 188 -3.62 1.30 1.06
CA SER A 188 -2.50 0.65 1.73
C SER A 188 -2.68 -0.85 1.84
N ASP A 189 -3.91 -1.34 2.03
CA ASP A 189 -4.21 -2.77 2.02
C ASP A 189 -3.91 -3.43 0.66
N ALA A 190 -4.04 -2.69 -0.44
CA ALA A 190 -3.56 -3.11 -1.76
C ALA A 190 -2.03 -3.06 -1.86
N ASP A 191 -1.45 -1.84 -1.82
CA ASP A 191 -0.12 -1.61 -2.41
C ASP A 191 0.99 -1.18 -1.45
N SER A 192 0.73 -1.11 -0.13
CA SER A 192 1.75 -0.66 0.83
C SER A 192 2.65 -1.76 1.39
N SER A 193 3.76 -1.37 2.02
CA SER A 193 4.61 -2.26 2.81
C SER A 193 5.09 -1.58 4.08
N PHE A 194 4.97 -2.26 5.22
CA PHE A 194 5.67 -1.92 6.45
C PHE A 194 7.02 -2.64 6.49
N CYS A 195 8.07 -1.93 6.89
CA CYS A 195 9.44 -2.41 6.90
C CYS A 195 10.17 -1.97 8.17
N ILE A 196 10.92 -2.90 8.76
CA ILE A 196 11.86 -2.63 9.85
C ILE A 196 13.27 -2.87 9.31
N THR A 197 14.01 -1.80 9.09
CA THR A 197 15.38 -1.84 8.57
C THR A 197 16.36 -1.70 9.72
N ILE A 198 17.32 -2.62 9.79
CA ILE A 198 18.42 -2.61 10.76
C ILE A 198 19.69 -2.64 9.96
N ALA A 199 20.51 -1.60 10.09
CA ALA A 199 21.73 -1.41 9.31
C ALA A 199 22.92 -1.18 10.24
N LYS A 200 24.10 -1.71 9.86
CA LYS A 200 25.35 -1.43 10.57
C LYS A 200 25.61 0.08 10.57
N SER A 201 26.08 0.60 11.69
CA SER A 201 26.40 2.02 11.86
C SER A 201 27.58 2.17 12.81
N SER A 202 28.69 2.74 12.35
CA SER A 202 29.87 2.96 13.17
C SER A 202 29.63 3.93 14.33
N THR A 203 28.69 4.85 14.16
CA THR A 203 28.39 5.94 15.10
C THR A 203 27.48 5.53 16.26
N HIS A 204 26.78 4.40 16.17
CA HIS A 204 25.91 3.92 17.24
C HIS A 204 26.68 3.02 18.22
N LYS A 205 26.39 3.11 19.53
CA LYS A 205 27.04 2.29 20.58
C LYS A 205 26.96 0.79 20.28
N LEU A 206 25.78 0.31 19.90
CA LEU A 206 25.54 -1.10 19.52
C LEU A 206 25.96 -1.44 18.09
N LYS A 207 26.56 -0.50 17.36
CA LYS A 207 26.93 -0.62 15.94
C LYS A 207 25.79 -0.88 14.96
N TYR A 208 24.54 -0.64 15.37
CA TYR A 208 23.34 -0.77 14.55
C TYR A 208 22.44 0.45 14.65
N SER A 209 21.84 0.83 13.53
CA SER A 209 20.76 1.81 13.43
C SER A 209 19.45 1.10 13.05
N VAL A 210 18.34 1.55 13.61
CA VAL A 210 17.00 1.02 13.33
C VAL A 210 16.17 2.08 12.62
N ARG A 211 15.48 1.70 11.54
CA ARG A 211 14.57 2.57 10.78
C ARG A 211 13.24 1.86 10.56
N LEU A 212 12.17 2.62 10.73
CA LEU A 212 10.80 2.18 10.51
C LEU A 212 10.25 2.85 9.26
N GLU A 213 9.92 2.04 8.27
CA GLU A 213 9.61 2.50 6.93
C GLU A 213 8.23 1.99 6.48
N PHE A 214 7.31 2.90 6.22
CA PHE A 214 6.09 2.68 5.45
C PHE A 214 6.35 3.09 4.01
N LYS A 215 6.24 2.14 3.08
CA LYS A 215 6.61 2.31 1.67
C LYS A 215 5.43 2.04 0.77
N ILE A 216 5.32 2.83 -0.28
CA ILE A 216 4.40 2.59 -1.39
C ILE A 216 5.17 2.83 -2.69
N LYS A 217 5.05 1.90 -3.63
CA LYS A 217 5.61 2.02 -4.97
C LYS A 217 4.48 2.13 -5.99
N GLN A 218 4.58 3.06 -6.93
CA GLN A 218 3.60 3.27 -8.00
C GLN A 218 4.28 3.74 -9.29
N LYS A 219 3.66 3.44 -10.43
CA LYS A 219 4.06 4.01 -11.73
C LYS A 219 3.62 5.47 -11.87
N ASP A 220 2.42 5.80 -11.37
CA ASP A 220 1.92 7.16 -11.31
C ASP A 220 2.29 7.80 -9.96
N PRO A 221 3.02 8.94 -9.93
CA PRO A 221 3.41 9.59 -8.69
C PRO A 221 2.26 10.38 -8.01
N THR A 222 1.10 10.54 -8.64
CA THR A 222 0.03 11.44 -8.16
C THR A 222 -0.37 11.15 -6.71
N ILE A 223 -0.68 9.89 -6.40
CA ILE A 223 -1.02 9.48 -5.04
C ILE A 223 0.18 9.64 -4.10
N LEU A 224 1.39 9.28 -4.55
CA LEU A 224 2.60 9.37 -3.72
C LEU A 224 2.96 10.82 -3.35
N LYS A 225 2.79 11.76 -4.29
CA LYS A 225 2.95 13.21 -4.07
C LYS A 225 1.94 13.72 -3.05
N LYS A 226 0.69 13.24 -3.11
CA LYS A 226 -0.34 13.60 -2.13
C LYS A 226 -0.01 13.08 -0.73
N ILE A 227 0.41 11.81 -0.62
CA ILE A 227 0.88 11.23 0.65
C ILE A 227 2.08 12.01 1.19
N PHE A 228 3.07 12.30 0.35
CA PHE A 228 4.22 13.13 0.73
C PHE A 228 3.81 14.50 1.27
N LYS A 229 2.88 15.19 0.60
CA LYS A 229 2.38 16.51 1.02
C LYS A 229 1.66 16.46 2.37
N GLU A 230 0.87 15.43 2.64
CA GLU A 230 0.06 15.34 3.85
C GLU A 230 0.80 14.71 5.05
N PHE A 231 1.75 13.82 4.81
CA PHE A 231 2.44 13.06 5.87
C PHE A 231 3.92 13.44 6.05
N GLY A 232 4.54 14.08 5.05
CA GLY A 232 6.00 14.23 4.94
C GLY A 232 6.67 12.93 4.48
N GLY A 233 8.00 12.82 4.60
CA GLY A 233 8.77 11.63 4.23
C GLY A 233 9.67 11.89 3.03
N ASN A 234 9.88 10.89 2.18
CA ASN A 234 10.68 11.01 0.96
C ASN A 234 9.95 10.46 -0.26
N LEU A 235 10.20 11.09 -1.42
CA LEU A 235 9.77 10.62 -2.72
C LEU A 235 11.00 10.35 -3.61
N ASN A 236 11.18 9.10 -4.01
CA ASN A 236 12.30 8.65 -4.84
C ASN A 236 11.80 8.15 -6.20
N ILE A 237 12.63 8.30 -7.26
CA ILE A 237 12.43 7.59 -8.53
C ILE A 237 13.50 6.53 -8.72
N PHE A 238 13.06 5.34 -9.12
CA PHE A 238 13.91 4.32 -9.71
C PHE A 238 13.85 4.44 -11.23
N ASN A 239 14.76 5.24 -11.80
CA ASN A 239 14.73 5.68 -13.21
C ASN A 239 14.71 4.51 -14.20
N THR A 240 15.40 3.42 -13.89
CA THR A 240 15.47 2.22 -14.72
C THR A 240 14.12 1.54 -14.90
N GLU A 241 13.23 1.66 -13.91
CA GLU A 241 11.93 0.98 -13.88
C GLU A 241 10.76 1.94 -14.10
N ASN A 242 11.03 3.25 -14.14
CA ASN A 242 10.03 4.32 -14.09
C ASN A 242 9.02 4.11 -12.93
N ILE A 243 9.54 3.73 -11.76
CA ILE A 243 8.77 3.51 -10.54
C ILE A 243 9.09 4.60 -9.52
N TYR A 244 8.04 5.23 -9.01
CA TYR A 244 8.11 6.17 -7.91
C TYR A 244 7.91 5.42 -6.59
N CYS A 245 8.58 5.89 -5.54
CA CYS A 245 8.47 5.30 -4.21
C CYS A 245 8.36 6.37 -3.14
N TYR A 246 7.24 6.32 -2.41
CA TYR A 246 7.09 6.99 -1.14
C TYR A 246 7.75 6.17 -0.03
N ASN A 247 8.38 6.83 0.94
CA ASN A 247 8.93 6.19 2.13
C ASN A 247 8.86 7.11 3.35
N SER A 248 8.31 6.63 4.47
CA SER A 248 8.48 7.27 5.77
C SER A 248 9.89 6.97 6.32
N THR A 249 10.79 7.95 6.36
CA THR A 249 12.19 7.67 6.75
C THR A 249 12.59 8.16 8.12
N ASN A 250 11.80 9.02 8.76
CA ASN A 250 12.13 9.59 10.06
C ASN A 250 11.06 9.28 11.12
N PHE A 251 11.45 9.43 12.38
CA PHE A 251 10.62 9.11 13.54
C PHE A 251 9.33 9.94 13.62
N LYS A 252 9.36 11.21 13.19
CA LYS A 252 8.19 12.09 13.17
C LYS A 252 7.17 11.65 12.12
N VAL A 253 7.61 11.35 10.90
CA VAL A 253 6.73 10.86 9.82
C VAL A 253 6.16 9.50 10.19
N ALA A 254 6.95 8.60 10.78
CA ALA A 254 6.44 7.33 11.30
C ALA A 254 5.32 7.54 12.32
N LYS A 255 5.41 8.55 13.20
CA LYS A 255 4.32 8.92 14.12
C LYS A 255 3.05 9.34 13.38
N ASN A 256 3.17 10.16 12.33
CA ASN A 256 2.03 10.59 11.53
C ASN A 256 1.31 9.40 10.89
N ILE A 257 2.07 8.43 10.39
CA ILE A 257 1.55 7.17 9.85
C ILE A 257 0.82 6.37 10.93
N ILE A 258 1.39 6.27 12.14
CA ILE A 258 0.73 5.60 13.28
C ILE A 258 -0.58 6.30 13.64
N ASN A 259 -0.57 7.63 13.78
CA ASN A 259 -1.76 8.40 14.13
C ASN A 259 -2.88 8.20 13.10
N TYR A 260 -2.53 8.03 11.82
CA TYR A 260 -3.51 7.70 10.79
C TYR A 260 -4.07 6.28 10.99
N PHE A 261 -3.22 5.26 11.03
CA PHE A 261 -3.67 3.86 11.10
C PHE A 261 -4.24 3.44 12.47
N ASP A 262 -4.01 4.20 13.54
CA ASP A 262 -4.69 4.05 14.83
C ASP A 262 -6.15 4.56 14.78
N ASN A 263 -6.50 5.43 13.81
CA ASN A 263 -7.85 5.96 13.61
C ASN A 263 -8.57 5.31 12.41
N TYR A 264 -7.83 4.97 11.36
CA TYR A 264 -8.33 4.38 10.12
C TYR A 264 -7.65 3.02 9.90
N HIS A 265 -8.23 1.98 10.49
CA HIS A 265 -7.61 0.67 10.51
C HIS A 265 -7.50 0.03 9.11
N LEU A 266 -6.36 -0.65 8.91
CA LEU A 266 -6.19 -1.64 7.85
C LEU A 266 -7.10 -2.84 8.12
N ASN A 267 -7.63 -3.45 7.07
CA ASN A 267 -8.56 -4.57 7.12
C ASN A 267 -8.04 -5.84 6.43
N SER A 268 -6.80 -5.81 5.91
CA SER A 268 -6.08 -6.98 5.42
C SER A 268 -5.13 -7.56 6.48
N SER A 269 -4.38 -8.61 6.10
CA SER A 269 -3.24 -9.12 6.87
C SER A 269 -2.20 -8.05 7.22
N LYS A 270 -2.13 -6.94 6.47
CA LYS A 270 -1.24 -5.82 6.75
C LYS A 270 -1.54 -5.14 8.09
N TYR A 271 -2.73 -5.28 8.65
CA TYR A 271 -3.00 -4.81 10.01
C TYR A 271 -2.07 -5.46 11.05
N ARG A 272 -1.76 -6.76 10.88
CA ARG A 272 -0.80 -7.47 11.74
C ARG A 272 0.63 -6.98 11.52
N GLU A 273 1.00 -6.67 10.27
CA GLU A 273 2.30 -6.07 9.93
C GLU A 273 2.43 -4.68 10.58
N TYR A 274 1.42 -3.83 10.43
CA TYR A 274 1.32 -2.52 11.08
C TYR A 274 1.44 -2.63 12.60
N PHE A 275 0.70 -3.54 13.23
CA PHE A 275 0.73 -3.70 14.68
C PHE A 275 2.14 -4.05 15.21
N ARG A 276 2.87 -4.93 14.51
CA ARG A 276 4.27 -5.26 14.86
C ARG A 276 5.20 -4.08 14.61
N TRP A 277 4.98 -3.34 13.52
CA TRP A 277 5.73 -2.13 13.20
C TRP A 277 5.51 -1.01 14.24
N ARG A 278 4.26 -0.78 14.67
CA ARG A 278 3.89 0.12 15.78
C ARG A 278 4.52 -0.30 17.11
N LYS A 279 4.59 -1.60 17.40
CA LYS A 279 5.33 -2.11 18.58
C LYS A 279 6.83 -1.76 18.51
N ALA A 280 7.46 -1.91 17.35
CA ALA A 280 8.85 -1.52 17.17
C ALA A 280 9.03 0.00 17.37
N TYR A 281 8.07 0.82 16.90
CA TYR A 281 8.09 2.26 17.14
C TYR A 281 8.09 2.59 18.64
N ARG A 282 7.29 1.89 19.45
CA ARG A 282 7.27 2.10 20.91
C ARG A 282 8.61 1.79 21.58
N ILE A 283 9.29 0.72 21.17
CA ILE A 283 10.63 0.38 21.66
C ILE A 283 11.61 1.51 21.30
N ILE A 284 11.47 2.11 20.11
CA ILE A 284 12.28 3.25 19.69
C ILE A 284 11.95 4.51 20.51
N GLN A 285 10.66 4.81 20.68
CA GLN A 285 10.15 5.96 21.44
C GLN A 285 10.69 5.98 22.87
N ARG A 286 10.79 4.81 23.52
CA ARG A 286 11.33 4.65 24.88
C ARG A 286 12.85 4.59 24.94
N LYS A 287 13.54 4.76 23.81
CA LYS A 287 14.99 4.60 23.67
C LYS A 287 15.52 3.20 24.03
N GLU A 288 14.64 2.21 24.24
CA GLU A 288 15.01 0.82 24.58
C GLU A 288 15.84 0.15 23.49
N HIS A 289 15.66 0.55 22.22
CA HIS A 289 16.45 0.08 21.07
C HIS A 289 17.97 0.33 21.18
N LEU A 290 18.40 1.21 22.10
CA LEU A 290 19.81 1.46 22.41
C LEU A 290 20.42 0.40 23.33
N THR A 291 19.62 -0.55 23.82
CA THR A 291 20.05 -1.71 24.61
C THR A 291 20.04 -2.98 23.76
N LEU A 292 20.89 -3.95 24.10
CA LEU A 292 20.94 -5.24 23.41
C LEU A 292 19.57 -5.95 23.47
N THR A 293 18.93 -5.92 24.64
CA THR A 293 17.60 -6.51 24.87
C THR A 293 16.53 -5.88 23.98
N GLY A 294 16.49 -4.54 23.89
CA GLY A 294 15.54 -3.83 23.02
C GLY A 294 15.79 -4.10 21.53
N LEU A 295 17.06 -4.16 21.11
CA LEU A 295 17.42 -4.50 19.73
C LEU A 295 16.99 -5.93 19.37
N ILE A 296 17.19 -6.90 20.27
CA ILE A 296 16.72 -8.29 20.09
C ILE A 296 15.19 -8.35 19.96
N LYS A 297 14.45 -7.58 20.76
CA LYS A 297 12.98 -7.48 20.62
C LYS A 297 12.59 -6.99 19.21
N ILE A 298 13.26 -5.95 18.71
CA ILE A 298 13.01 -5.42 17.35
C ILE A 298 13.36 -6.44 16.27
N LEU A 299 14.46 -7.18 16.42
CA LEU A 299 14.85 -8.27 15.50
C LEU A 299 13.77 -9.35 15.41
N LYS A 300 13.19 -9.76 16.56
CA LYS A 300 12.07 -10.71 16.60
C LYS A 300 10.84 -10.15 15.88
N LEU A 301 10.49 -8.89 16.11
CA LEU A 301 9.38 -8.22 15.41
C LEU A 301 9.61 -8.17 13.89
N LYS A 302 10.85 -7.86 13.46
CA LYS A 302 11.24 -7.86 12.04
C LYS A 302 11.11 -9.24 11.40
N LYS A 303 11.62 -10.29 12.05
CA LYS A 303 11.55 -11.67 11.55
C LYS A 303 10.10 -12.11 11.33
N ASN A 304 9.23 -11.73 12.24
CA ASN A 304 7.81 -12.10 12.21
C ASN A 304 6.93 -11.04 11.54
N LEU A 305 7.50 -10.06 10.83
CA LEU A 305 6.71 -8.95 10.31
C LEU A 305 5.63 -9.45 9.33
N ARG A 306 6.04 -10.33 8.41
CA ARG A 306 5.22 -10.91 7.33
C ARG A 306 4.73 -12.34 7.61
N SER A 307 4.99 -12.86 8.81
CA SER A 307 4.48 -14.16 9.28
C SER A 307 3.05 -14.03 9.81
#